data_AF-A0A8B6GQC9-F1
#
_entry.id   AF-A0A8B6GQC9-F1
#
_cell.length_a   1.000
_cell.length_b   1.000
_cell.length_c   1.000
_cell.angle_alpha   90.00
_cell.angle_beta   90.00
_cell.angle_gamma   90.00
#
_symmetry.space_group_name_H-M   'P 1'
#
loop_
_entity.id
_entity.type
_entity.pdbx_description
1 polymer ?
#
loop_
_entity_poly.entity_id
_entity_poly.type
_entity_poly.pdbx_seq_one_letter_code
_entity_poly.pdbx_strand_id
1 'polypeptide(L)'
;MFSLESFSNVLTIICFCMEAYHIVGHCAVLFRVRLLPRKDLVRIRYYFLIDLMTVFVSSFVVLGKLQWLAVIQMCQHMYYFLYWEQTGPAKKGTFLLKIISWSSIDWTKSKFYKEWHLDSILGTAFDVGVHILMAFLLGQRMTTVQVIIGLVVVQCSSFTILNGPWLAWSNPWDTPKWIEKRIKPLQTYYSSSQD
;
A
#
# COMPACT_ATOMS: atom_id res chain seq x y z
N MET A 1 -6.99 -25.72 -26.06
CA MET A 1 -6.66 -26.39 -24.78
C MET A 1 -5.59 -25.55 -24.10
N PHE A 2 -5.90 -24.89 -22.99
CA PHE A 2 -4.91 -24.08 -22.25
C PHE A 2 -3.93 -25.05 -21.57
N SER A 3 -2.64 -24.99 -21.90
CA SER A 3 -1.63 -25.83 -21.25
C SER A 3 -1.36 -25.33 -19.83
N LEU A 4 -0.93 -26.23 -18.92
CA LEU A 4 -0.49 -25.88 -17.56
C LEU A 4 0.64 -24.82 -17.59
N GLU A 5 1.51 -24.89 -18.58
CA GLU A 5 2.57 -23.91 -18.81
C GLU A 5 2.01 -22.53 -19.18
N SER A 6 1.00 -22.48 -20.06
CA SER A 6 0.32 -21.23 -20.42
C SER A 6 -0.35 -20.59 -19.20
N PHE A 7 -0.98 -21.41 -18.35
CA PHE A 7 -1.58 -20.95 -17.10
C PHE A 7 -0.54 -20.40 -16.11
N SER A 8 0.59 -21.10 -15.94
CA SER A 8 1.69 -20.67 -15.07
C SER A 8 2.31 -19.34 -15.55
N ASN A 9 2.47 -19.17 -16.86
CA ASN A 9 2.98 -17.93 -17.46
C ASN A 9 2.03 -16.75 -17.22
N VAL A 10 0.74 -16.93 -17.45
CA VAL A 10 -0.27 -15.89 -17.19
C VAL A 10 -0.30 -15.50 -15.72
N LEU A 11 -0.27 -16.49 -14.81
CA LEU A 11 -0.26 -16.23 -13.38
C LEU A 11 1.00 -15.47 -12.94
N THR A 12 2.16 -15.82 -13.48
CA THR A 12 3.43 -15.12 -13.20
C THR A 12 3.37 -13.67 -13.63
N ILE A 13 2.82 -13.37 -14.82
CA ILE A 13 2.64 -12.00 -15.31
C ILE A 13 1.68 -11.21 -14.40
N ILE A 14 0.56 -11.81 -14.00
CA ILE A 14 -0.41 -11.16 -13.10
C ILE A 14 0.25 -10.84 -11.76
N CYS A 15 0.91 -11.82 -11.14
CA CYS A 15 1.66 -11.61 -9.89
C CYS A 15 2.70 -10.50 -10.06
N PHE A 16 3.50 -10.52 -11.13
CA PHE A 16 4.50 -9.48 -11.39
C PHE A 16 3.87 -8.08 -11.45
N CYS A 17 2.76 -7.93 -12.19
CA CYS A 17 2.06 -6.66 -12.29
C CYS A 17 1.51 -6.21 -10.93
N MET A 18 0.95 -7.12 -10.14
CA MET A 18 0.43 -6.80 -8.81
C MET A 18 1.55 -6.38 -7.86
N GLU A 19 2.63 -7.17 -7.74
CA GLU A 19 3.78 -6.83 -6.90
C GLU A 19 4.38 -5.48 -7.30
N ALA A 20 4.57 -5.24 -8.60
CA ALA A 20 5.08 -3.97 -9.11
C ALA A 20 4.13 -2.79 -8.83
N TYR A 21 2.82 -3.00 -8.91
CA TYR A 21 1.82 -1.99 -8.54
C TYR A 21 1.88 -1.67 -7.03
N HIS A 22 2.03 -2.69 -6.18
CA HIS A 22 2.19 -2.51 -4.73
C HIS A 22 3.45 -1.70 -4.40
N ILE A 23 4.58 -1.93 -5.08
CA ILE A 23 5.79 -1.08 -4.95
C ILE A 23 5.46 0.39 -5.22
N VAL A 24 4.78 0.69 -6.34
CA VAL A 24 4.43 2.08 -6.70
C VAL A 24 3.50 2.70 -5.67
N GLY A 25 2.47 1.97 -5.23
CA GLY A 25 1.51 2.42 -4.23
C GLY A 25 2.17 2.73 -2.88
N HIS A 26 2.98 1.81 -2.37
CA HIS A 26 3.67 1.97 -1.09
C HIS A 26 4.75 3.06 -1.16
N CYS A 27 5.50 3.16 -2.25
CA CYS A 27 6.44 4.27 -2.48
C CYS A 27 5.72 5.63 -2.50
N ALA A 28 4.54 5.71 -3.13
CA ALA A 28 3.78 6.94 -3.18
C ALA A 28 3.37 7.43 -1.78
N VAL A 29 3.04 6.49 -0.88
CA VAL A 29 2.74 6.78 0.53
C VAL A 29 4.01 7.10 1.31
N LEU A 30 5.05 6.26 1.22
CA LEU A 30 6.33 6.38 1.94
C LEU A 30 7.00 7.74 1.68
N PHE A 31 7.05 8.16 0.42
CA PHE A 31 7.65 9.44 0.00
C PHE A 31 6.65 10.60 0.00
N ARG A 32 5.40 10.38 0.45
CA ARG A 32 4.33 11.39 0.49
C ARG A 32 4.05 12.07 -0.86
N VAL A 33 4.22 11.32 -1.96
CA VAL A 33 3.98 11.82 -3.33
C VAL A 33 2.48 11.84 -3.62
N ARG A 34 1.76 10.78 -3.23
CA ARG A 34 0.30 10.69 -3.31
C ARG A 34 -0.22 10.08 -2.02
N LEU A 35 -1.19 10.74 -1.41
CA LEU A 35 -1.84 10.30 -0.18
C LEU A 35 -3.37 10.41 -0.33
N LEU A 36 -4.09 9.70 0.53
CA LEU A 36 -5.55 9.81 0.64
C LEU A 36 -5.95 10.63 1.88
N PRO A 37 -7.12 11.29 1.87
CA PRO A 37 -7.75 11.75 3.09
C PRO A 37 -7.98 10.56 4.03
N ARG A 38 -7.79 10.75 5.34
CA ARG A 38 -7.89 9.70 6.36
C ARG A 38 -9.18 8.88 6.26
N LYS A 39 -10.31 9.56 6.05
CA LYS A 39 -11.63 8.90 5.93
C LYS A 39 -11.70 7.93 4.75
N ASP A 40 -11.06 8.29 3.64
CA ASP A 40 -10.99 7.44 2.46
C ASP A 40 -9.95 6.32 2.64
N LEU A 41 -8.85 6.60 3.34
CA LEU A 41 -7.83 5.61 3.69
C LEU A 41 -8.39 4.49 4.59
N VAL A 42 -9.31 4.81 5.52
CA VAL A 42 -10.00 3.79 6.33
C VAL A 42 -10.81 2.82 5.45
N ARG A 43 -11.38 3.29 4.33
CA ARG A 43 -12.22 2.49 3.44
C ARG A 43 -11.43 1.52 2.56
N ILE A 44 -10.15 1.78 2.34
CA ILE A 44 -9.31 0.92 1.50
C ILE A 44 -8.75 -0.30 2.26
N ARG A 45 -9.31 -0.69 3.42
CA ARG A 45 -8.82 -1.84 4.22
C ARG A 45 -8.61 -3.12 3.41
N TYR A 46 -9.48 -3.37 2.43
CA TYR A 46 -9.45 -4.57 1.60
C TYR A 46 -8.23 -4.61 0.68
N TYR A 47 -7.58 -3.47 0.44
CA TYR A 47 -6.29 -3.41 -0.25
C TYR A 47 -5.24 -4.26 0.48
N PHE A 48 -5.17 -4.21 1.81
CA PHE A 48 -4.21 -5.04 2.58
C PHE A 48 -4.48 -6.53 2.44
N LEU A 49 -5.72 -6.94 2.16
CA LEU A 49 -6.04 -8.35 1.90
C LEU A 49 -5.57 -8.76 0.50
N ILE A 50 -5.73 -7.90 -0.50
CA ILE A 50 -5.20 -8.14 -1.85
C ILE A 50 -3.68 -8.22 -1.82
N ASP A 51 -3.03 -7.29 -1.14
CA ASP A 51 -1.57 -7.25 -0.94
C ASP A 51 -1.05 -8.53 -0.25
N LEU A 52 -1.73 -8.97 0.81
CA LEU A 52 -1.44 -10.24 1.47
C LEU A 52 -1.57 -11.44 0.50
N MET A 53 -2.65 -11.49 -0.28
CA MET A 53 -2.90 -12.55 -1.25
C MET A 53 -1.88 -12.56 -2.38
N THR A 54 -1.42 -11.40 -2.86
CA THR A 54 -0.42 -11.33 -3.93
C THR A 54 0.89 -11.90 -3.44
N VAL A 55 1.35 -11.53 -2.25
CA VAL A 55 2.59 -12.07 -1.67
C VAL A 55 2.48 -13.57 -1.42
N PHE A 56 1.32 -14.04 -0.95
CA PHE A 56 1.06 -15.48 -0.79
C PHE A 56 1.18 -16.23 -2.12
N VAL A 57 0.47 -15.79 -3.17
CA VAL A 57 0.48 -16.46 -4.47
C VAL A 57 1.87 -16.37 -5.11
N SER A 58 2.52 -15.20 -5.07
CA SER A 58 3.87 -15.00 -5.57
C SER A 58 4.86 -15.95 -4.90
N SER A 59 4.86 -16.05 -3.57
CA SER A 59 5.85 -16.82 -2.82
C SER A 59 5.56 -18.33 -2.78
N PHE A 60 4.33 -18.72 -2.44
CA PHE A 60 3.98 -20.14 -2.22
C PHE A 60 3.59 -20.87 -3.50
N VAL A 61 2.88 -20.22 -4.42
CA VAL A 61 2.30 -20.88 -5.59
C VAL A 61 3.21 -20.75 -6.80
N VAL A 62 3.69 -19.52 -7.09
CA VAL A 62 4.48 -19.26 -8.30
C VAL A 62 5.96 -19.56 -8.06
N LEU A 63 6.59 -18.87 -7.10
CA LEU A 63 8.04 -18.95 -6.92
C LEU A 63 8.49 -20.20 -6.16
N GLY A 64 7.75 -20.63 -5.15
CA GLY A 64 8.21 -21.66 -4.19
C GLY A 64 9.44 -21.21 -3.40
N LYS A 65 9.60 -19.89 -3.19
CA LYS A 65 10.76 -19.26 -2.53
C LYS A 65 10.30 -18.17 -1.57
N LEU A 66 11.14 -17.85 -0.58
CA LEU A 66 10.93 -16.76 0.38
C LEU A 66 9.67 -16.91 1.24
N GLN A 67 9.20 -18.13 1.47
CA GLN A 67 7.98 -18.42 2.23
C GLN A 67 8.05 -17.85 3.66
N TRP A 68 9.22 -17.89 4.30
CA TRP A 68 9.41 -17.30 5.62
C TRP A 68 9.15 -15.79 5.61
N LEU A 69 9.63 -15.08 4.58
CA LEU A 69 9.45 -13.64 4.42
C LEU A 69 7.99 -13.32 4.09
N ALA A 70 7.37 -14.14 3.24
CA ALA A 70 5.95 -14.04 2.93
C ALA A 70 5.09 -14.21 4.20
N VAL A 71 5.41 -15.16 5.07
CA VAL A 71 4.68 -15.35 6.34
C VAL A 71 4.78 -14.11 7.23
N ILE A 72 5.95 -13.49 7.34
CA ILE A 72 6.12 -12.25 8.12
C ILE A 72 5.26 -11.12 7.52
N GLN A 73 5.33 -10.91 6.20
CA GLN A 73 4.53 -9.91 5.49
C GLN A 73 3.03 -10.15 5.66
N MET A 74 2.59 -11.42 5.56
CA MET A 74 1.21 -11.82 5.72
C MET A 74 0.70 -11.58 7.14
N CYS A 75 1.52 -11.88 8.17
CA CYS A 75 1.18 -11.59 9.56
C CYS A 75 0.99 -10.07 9.79
N GLN A 76 1.89 -9.25 9.25
CA GLN A 76 1.78 -7.79 9.31
C GLN A 76 0.51 -7.28 8.63
N HIS A 77 0.23 -7.73 7.40
CA HIS A 77 -0.95 -7.32 6.64
C HIS A 77 -2.26 -7.81 7.28
N MET A 78 -2.27 -9.02 7.86
CA MET A 78 -3.40 -9.54 8.60
C MET A 78 -3.66 -8.69 9.86
N TYR A 79 -2.60 -8.30 10.57
CA TYR A 79 -2.72 -7.38 11.70
C TYR A 79 -3.31 -6.03 11.26
N TYR A 80 -2.84 -5.45 10.15
CA TYR A 80 -3.42 -4.23 9.60
C TYR A 80 -4.89 -4.40 9.26
N PHE A 81 -5.27 -5.48 8.58
CA PHE A 81 -6.65 -5.74 8.18
C PHE A 81 -7.61 -5.89 9.37
N LEU A 82 -7.26 -6.73 10.36
CA LEU A 82 -8.13 -7.05 11.50
C LEU A 82 -8.36 -5.85 12.42
N TYR A 83 -7.33 -5.02 12.59
CA TYR A 83 -7.36 -3.92 13.54
C TYR A 83 -7.52 -2.54 12.86
N TRP A 84 -7.70 -2.50 11.53
CA TRP A 84 -7.82 -1.28 10.73
C TRP A 84 -8.93 -0.34 11.22
N GLU A 85 -10.13 -0.88 11.51
CA GLU A 85 -11.32 -0.10 11.90
C GLU A 85 -11.42 0.12 13.41
N GLN A 86 -10.61 -0.57 14.22
CA GLN A 86 -10.53 -0.29 15.66
C GLN A 86 -9.90 1.09 15.96
N THR A 87 -9.66 1.89 14.92
CA THR A 87 -9.17 3.27 14.87
C THR A 87 -10.29 4.32 14.80
N GLY A 88 -11.55 3.92 15.04
CA GLY A 88 -12.69 4.82 15.13
C GLY A 88 -12.54 5.93 16.19
N PRO A 89 -13.44 6.94 16.20
CA PRO A 89 -13.30 8.14 17.03
C PRO A 89 -13.07 7.92 18.54
N ALA A 90 -13.42 6.75 19.05
CA ALA A 90 -13.43 6.43 20.48
C ALA A 90 -12.14 5.78 21.02
N LYS A 91 -11.21 5.29 20.17
CA LYS A 91 -9.98 4.61 20.63
C LYS A 91 -8.75 5.47 20.35
N LYS A 92 -8.48 6.47 21.20
CA LYS A 92 -7.29 7.32 21.10
C LYS A 92 -6.01 6.53 21.42
N GLY A 93 -4.91 6.85 20.74
CA GLY A 93 -3.56 6.36 21.09
C GLY A 93 -3.12 5.00 20.54
N THR A 94 -3.95 4.29 19.76
CA THR A 94 -3.56 2.97 19.20
C THR A 94 -2.51 3.10 18.09
N PHE A 95 -1.54 2.18 18.06
CA PHE A 95 -0.47 2.10 17.05
C PHE A 95 -0.96 2.30 15.60
N LEU A 96 -2.05 1.62 15.21
CA LEU A 96 -2.61 1.71 13.86
C LEU A 96 -3.21 3.07 13.52
N LEU A 97 -3.71 3.78 14.53
CA LEU A 97 -4.23 5.13 14.36
C LEU A 97 -3.11 6.09 13.97
N LYS A 98 -1.90 5.88 14.52
CA LYS A 98 -0.70 6.62 14.15
C LYS A 98 -0.29 6.32 12.71
N ILE A 99 -0.30 5.04 12.30
CA ILE A 99 0.00 4.64 10.91
C ILE A 99 -0.99 5.27 9.93
N ILE A 100 -2.30 5.06 10.13
CA ILE A 100 -3.35 5.61 9.24
C ILE A 100 -3.26 7.13 9.17
N SER A 101 -3.01 7.80 10.30
CA SER A 101 -2.88 9.26 10.31
C SER A 101 -1.63 9.66 9.53
N TRP A 102 -0.45 9.10 9.85
CA TRP A 102 0.82 9.40 9.20
C TRP A 102 0.78 9.21 7.67
N SER A 103 0.09 8.16 7.21
CA SER A 103 -0.13 7.82 5.79
C SER A 103 -1.23 8.63 5.09
N SER A 104 -1.81 9.63 5.75
CA SER A 104 -2.91 10.44 5.19
C SER A 104 -2.51 11.88 4.87
N ILE A 105 -3.26 12.53 3.97
CA ILE A 105 -3.10 13.97 3.70
C ILE A 105 -3.32 14.78 4.98
N ASP A 106 -4.26 14.36 5.84
CA ASP A 106 -4.61 15.03 7.09
C ASP A 106 -3.38 15.26 7.99
N TRP A 107 -2.40 14.33 7.98
CA TRP A 107 -1.14 14.49 8.70
C TRP A 107 -0.28 15.64 8.17
N THR A 108 -0.12 15.71 6.86
CA THR A 108 0.70 16.74 6.20
C THR A 108 0.14 18.14 6.38
N LYS A 109 -1.17 18.26 6.60
CA LYS A 109 -1.86 19.54 6.89
C LYS A 109 -1.99 19.84 8.39
N SER A 110 -1.53 18.93 9.25
CA SER A 110 -1.61 19.10 10.70
C SER A 110 -0.33 19.70 11.29
N LYS A 111 -0.39 20.16 12.54
CA LYS A 111 0.80 20.60 13.30
C LYS A 111 1.86 19.49 13.50
N PHE A 112 1.46 18.23 13.35
CA PHE A 112 2.31 17.06 13.55
C PHE A 112 3.12 16.67 12.30
N TYR A 113 3.01 17.40 11.19
CA TYR A 113 3.65 17.00 9.92
C TYR A 113 5.18 16.79 10.00
N LYS A 114 5.84 17.45 10.97
CA LYS A 114 7.29 17.33 11.23
C LYS A 114 7.66 16.11 12.07
N GLU A 115 6.70 15.46 12.71
CA GLU A 115 6.96 14.29 13.55
C GLU A 115 7.23 13.05 12.70
N TRP A 116 8.32 12.37 13.03
CA TRP A 116 8.75 11.16 12.35
C TRP A 116 8.25 9.93 13.11
N HIS A 117 7.31 9.23 12.50
CA HIS A 117 6.84 7.92 12.96
C HIS A 117 7.71 6.83 12.34
N LEU A 118 8.86 6.56 12.96
CA LEU A 118 9.84 5.58 12.46
C LEU A 118 9.25 4.19 12.31
N ASP A 119 8.34 3.80 13.19
CA ASP A 119 7.57 2.56 13.11
C ASP A 119 6.74 2.46 11.81
N SER A 120 6.06 3.55 11.44
CA SER A 120 5.26 3.60 10.21
C SER A 120 6.15 3.59 8.96
N ILE A 121 7.28 4.31 9.01
CA ILE A 121 8.26 4.37 7.92
C ILE A 121 8.91 3.01 7.70
N LEU A 122 9.37 2.36 8.77
CA LEU A 122 10.01 1.06 8.71
C LEU A 122 9.03 -0.02 8.23
N GLY A 123 7.78 0.02 8.71
CA GLY A 123 6.72 -0.89 8.24
C GLY A 123 6.46 -0.76 6.74
N THR A 124 6.22 0.47 6.24
CA THR A 124 6.00 0.69 4.81
C THR A 124 7.25 0.43 3.96
N ALA A 125 8.45 0.74 4.47
CA ALA A 125 9.71 0.43 3.77
C ALA A 125 9.96 -1.08 3.69
N PHE A 126 9.60 -1.83 4.73
CA PHE A 126 9.62 -3.29 4.71
C PHE A 126 8.66 -3.83 3.64
N ASP A 127 7.43 -3.31 3.56
CA ASP A 127 6.47 -3.68 2.53
C ASP A 127 7.06 -3.47 1.12
N VAL A 128 7.60 -2.28 0.85
CA VAL A 128 8.28 -1.97 -0.43
C VAL A 128 9.39 -2.98 -0.72
N GLY A 129 10.23 -3.29 0.27
CA GLY A 129 11.33 -4.24 0.12
C GLY A 129 10.87 -5.66 -0.24
N VAL A 130 9.83 -6.16 0.42
CA VAL A 130 9.24 -7.48 0.12
C VAL A 130 8.70 -7.51 -1.30
N HIS A 131 7.92 -6.50 -1.71
CA HIS A 131 7.36 -6.44 -3.06
C HIS A 131 8.43 -6.29 -4.14
N ILE A 132 9.48 -5.50 -3.91
CA ILE A 132 10.63 -5.40 -4.83
C ILE A 132 11.25 -6.77 -5.03
N LEU A 133 11.50 -7.51 -3.94
CA LEU A 133 12.13 -8.80 -4.01
C LEU A 133 11.24 -9.83 -4.73
N MET A 134 9.93 -9.84 -4.47
CA MET A 134 8.97 -10.70 -5.17
C MET A 134 8.89 -10.36 -6.65
N ALA A 135 8.70 -9.08 -7.00
CA ALA A 135 8.64 -8.61 -8.39
C ALA A 135 9.92 -8.94 -9.16
N PHE A 136 11.09 -8.77 -8.53
CA PHE A 136 12.39 -9.11 -9.13
C PHE A 136 12.48 -10.60 -9.46
N LEU A 137 12.15 -11.49 -8.52
CA LEU A 137 12.20 -12.93 -8.74
C LEU A 137 11.17 -13.41 -9.76
N LEU A 138 9.98 -12.81 -9.81
CA LEU A 138 8.99 -13.07 -10.84
C LEU A 138 9.49 -12.61 -12.22
N GLY A 139 10.08 -11.42 -12.29
CA GLY A 139 10.68 -10.88 -13.51
C GLY A 139 11.79 -11.76 -14.08
N GLN A 140 12.58 -12.43 -13.21
CA GLN A 140 13.60 -13.41 -13.66
C GLN A 140 13.01 -14.65 -14.34
N ARG A 141 11.72 -14.94 -14.16
CA ARG A 141 11.01 -16.05 -14.83
C ARG A 141 10.29 -15.63 -16.10
N MET A 142 10.32 -14.34 -16.43
CA MET A 142 9.62 -13.77 -17.57
C MET A 142 10.62 -13.39 -18.66
N THR A 143 10.15 -13.40 -19.91
CA THR A 143 10.91 -12.81 -21.02
C THR A 143 10.93 -11.29 -20.88
N THR A 144 11.93 -10.63 -21.46
CA THR A 144 12.03 -9.15 -21.48
C THR A 144 10.77 -8.49 -22.03
N VAL A 145 10.15 -9.07 -23.06
CA VAL A 145 8.90 -8.55 -23.65
C VAL A 145 7.75 -8.61 -22.64
N GLN A 146 7.59 -9.73 -21.92
CA GLN A 146 6.56 -9.87 -20.89
C GLN A 146 6.78 -8.88 -19.74
N VAL A 147 8.03 -8.64 -19.33
CA VAL A 147 8.36 -7.63 -18.31
C VAL A 147 7.97 -6.23 -18.79
N ILE A 148 8.33 -5.85 -20.02
CA ILE A 148 7.98 -4.54 -20.60
C ILE A 148 6.46 -4.36 -20.63
N ILE A 149 5.72 -5.35 -21.14
CA ILE A 149 4.25 -5.31 -21.19
C ILE A 149 3.68 -5.18 -19.77
N GLY A 150 4.19 -5.95 -18.81
CA GLY A 150 3.76 -5.87 -17.41
C GLY A 150 3.98 -4.49 -16.81
N LEU A 151 5.15 -3.87 -17.06
CA LEU A 151 5.44 -2.50 -16.61
C LEU A 151 4.52 -1.45 -17.24
N VAL A 152 4.15 -1.62 -18.52
CA VAL A 152 3.14 -0.75 -19.17
C VAL A 152 1.78 -0.89 -18.48
N VAL A 153 1.36 -2.12 -18.18
CA VAL A 153 0.10 -2.37 -17.45
C VAL A 153 0.13 -1.73 -16.06
N VAL A 154 1.24 -1.86 -15.33
CA VAL A 154 1.44 -1.23 -14.01
C VAL A 154 1.34 0.28 -14.14
N GLN A 155 2.03 0.90 -15.11
CA GLN A 155 2.01 2.34 -15.32
C GLN A 155 0.60 2.85 -15.64
N CYS A 156 -0.13 2.18 -16.53
CA CYS A 156 -1.53 2.52 -16.83
C CYS A 156 -2.44 2.39 -15.61
N SER A 157 -2.24 1.35 -14.80
CA SER A 157 -3.02 1.11 -13.57
C SER A 157 -2.73 2.18 -12.52
N SER A 158 -1.45 2.51 -12.29
CA SER A 158 -1.03 3.59 -11.38
C SER A 158 -1.55 4.95 -11.83
N PHE A 159 -1.56 5.23 -13.13
CA PHE A 159 -2.16 6.47 -13.64
C PHE A 159 -3.66 6.52 -13.36
N THR A 160 -4.38 5.43 -13.66
CA THR A 160 -5.82 5.34 -13.49
C THR A 160 -6.26 5.42 -12.02
N ILE A 161 -5.52 4.79 -11.12
CA ILE A 161 -5.89 4.68 -9.71
C ILE A 161 -5.32 5.81 -8.85
N LEU A 162 -4.01 6.09 -8.94
CA LEU A 162 -3.35 7.09 -8.08
C LEU A 162 -3.45 8.51 -8.63
N ASN A 163 -3.63 8.67 -9.94
CA ASN A 163 -3.77 9.98 -10.58
C ASN A 163 -5.18 10.21 -11.15
N GLY A 164 -6.06 9.20 -11.08
CA GLY A 164 -7.44 9.34 -11.52
C GLY A 164 -8.28 10.17 -10.56
N PRO A 165 -9.37 10.80 -11.05
CA PRO A 165 -10.24 11.65 -10.22
C PRO A 165 -11.17 10.85 -9.27
N TRP A 166 -11.26 9.54 -9.47
CA TRP A 166 -12.25 8.66 -8.82
C TRP A 166 -11.93 8.40 -7.35
N LEU A 167 -10.64 8.25 -7.06
CA LEU A 167 -10.10 7.95 -5.75
C LEU A 167 -9.33 9.20 -5.33
N ALA A 168 -9.59 9.73 -4.14
CA ALA A 168 -9.13 11.05 -3.69
C ALA A 168 -7.60 11.13 -3.43
N TRP A 169 -6.80 10.37 -4.17
CA TRP A 169 -5.35 10.39 -4.13
C TRP A 169 -4.85 11.74 -4.62
N SER A 170 -4.15 12.46 -3.75
CA SER A 170 -3.64 13.79 -4.06
C SER A 170 -2.20 13.95 -3.65
N ASN A 171 -1.51 14.84 -4.36
CA ASN A 171 -0.30 15.43 -3.83
C ASN A 171 -0.68 16.28 -2.58
N PRO A 172 -0.06 16.05 -1.41
CA PRO A 172 -0.35 16.83 -0.21
C PRO A 172 0.06 18.31 -0.31
N TRP A 173 1.01 18.63 -1.20
CA TRP A 173 1.54 19.98 -1.41
C TRP A 173 0.67 20.82 -2.35
N ASP A 174 -0.09 20.16 -3.23
CA ASP A 174 -1.03 20.79 -4.16
C ASP A 174 -2.33 19.99 -4.19
N THR A 175 -3.18 20.21 -3.18
CA THR A 175 -4.41 19.45 -2.99
C THR A 175 -5.60 20.19 -3.60
N PRO A 176 -6.36 19.58 -4.54
CA PRO A 176 -7.56 20.20 -5.10
C PRO A 176 -8.60 20.52 -4.04
N LYS A 177 -9.29 21.67 -4.17
CA LYS A 177 -10.31 22.16 -3.22
C LYS A 177 -11.41 21.14 -2.88
N TRP A 178 -11.75 20.25 -3.81
CA TRP A 178 -12.78 19.22 -3.56
C TRP A 178 -12.28 18.08 -2.67
N ILE A 179 -10.96 17.80 -2.68
CA ILE A 179 -10.30 16.86 -1.76
C ILE A 179 -10.08 17.52 -0.41
N GLU A 180 -9.70 18.81 -0.39
CA GLU A 180 -9.50 19.57 0.86
C GLU A 180 -10.73 19.53 1.77
N LYS A 181 -11.94 19.60 1.19
CA LYS A 181 -13.21 19.47 1.93
C LYS A 181 -13.38 18.15 2.69
N ARG A 182 -12.58 17.13 2.37
CA ARG A 182 -12.62 15.78 2.98
C ARG A 182 -11.62 15.62 4.12
N ILE A 183 -10.65 16.53 4.22
CA ILE A 183 -9.61 16.54 5.26
C ILE A 183 -10.26 16.98 6.59
N LYS A 184 -9.88 16.32 7.69
CA LYS A 184 -10.34 16.69 9.04
C LYS A 184 -9.15 16.96 9.97
N PRO A 185 -9.25 17.94 10.89
CA PRO A 185 -8.19 18.21 11.86
C PRO A 185 -7.88 16.98 12.73
N LEU A 186 -6.62 16.61 12.85
CA LEU A 186 -6.16 15.52 13.72
C LEU A 186 -6.17 15.86 15.22
N GLN A 187 -6.48 17.12 15.57
CA GLN A 187 -6.39 17.69 16.93
C GLN A 187 -7.21 16.94 17.99
N THR A 188 -8.26 16.22 17.62
CA THR A 188 -9.11 15.49 18.58
C THR A 188 -8.43 14.22 19.15
N TYR A 189 -7.36 13.73 18.52
CA TYR A 189 -6.81 12.39 18.78
C TYR A 189 -5.47 12.36 19.52
N TYR A 190 -4.68 13.44 19.43
CA TYR A 190 -3.34 13.56 20.02
C TYR A 190 -3.29 14.49 21.25
N SER A 191 -4.40 15.12 21.62
CA SER A 191 -4.46 16.14 22.67
C SER A 191 -4.59 15.61 24.11
N SER A 192 -4.43 14.30 24.34
CA SER A 192 -4.56 13.69 25.68
C SER A 192 -3.45 12.70 26.02
N SER A 193 -2.32 12.76 25.31
CA SER A 193 -1.11 11.99 25.64
C SER A 193 0.04 12.90 26.09
N GLN A 194 -0.28 14.12 26.51
CA GLN A 194 0.66 15.10 27.04
C GLN A 194 0.25 15.64 28.42
N ASP A 195 -0.72 14.99 29.07
CA ASP A 195 -1.05 15.20 30.49
C ASP A 195 -0.72 13.94 31.28
#